data_AF-A0A7C4X6H5-F1
#
_entry.id   AF-A0A7C4X6H5-F1
#
_cell.length_a   1.000
_cell.length_b   1.000
_cell.length_c   1.000
_cell.angle_alpha   90.00
_cell.angle_beta   90.00
_cell.angle_gamma   90.00
#
_symmetry.space_group_name_H-M   'P 1'
#
loop_
_entity.id
_entity.type
_entity.pdbx_description
1 polymer ?
#
loop_
_entity_poly.entity_id
_entity_poly.type
_entity_poly.pdbx_seq_one_letter_code
_entity_poly.pdbx_strand_id
1 'polypeptide(L)'
;MPQQVVTHRFPAWRREDLQLLARSSRILAREDPPPYGKPKLIDRLRQELRARHYSRRTEQAYVLWVKRFFFFHGVRHPNEMVEPEINAFLTHLAVKEHVTASTQNQALAALLFLYRHVLGRQIGDLGEVIRARKPRRLPVVLPRDEVKAALAHLRCEKWLMASLMYGAGLRLMECLRLRVQDIDFSRNEILVRGGKGARSPVDDL
;
A
#
# COMPACT_ATOMS: atom_id res chain seq x y z
N MET A 1 22.43 25.43 9.25
CA MET A 1 21.56 25.07 8.10
C MET A 1 20.43 24.20 8.63
N PRO A 2 19.18 24.71 8.77
CA PRO A 2 18.11 23.95 9.39
C PRO A 2 17.64 22.85 8.44
N GLN A 3 17.71 21.60 8.91
CA GLN A 3 17.30 20.42 8.16
C GLN A 3 15.77 20.39 8.06
N GLN A 4 15.25 20.41 6.84
CA GLN A 4 13.82 20.25 6.59
C GLN A 4 13.40 18.82 6.95
N VAL A 5 12.57 18.69 7.99
CA VAL A 5 11.95 17.44 8.40
C VAL A 5 10.91 17.02 7.34
N VAL A 6 11.34 16.19 6.38
CA VAL A 6 10.42 15.57 5.42
C VAL A 6 9.70 14.42 6.12
N THR A 7 8.57 14.75 6.74
CA THR A 7 7.62 13.77 7.27
C THR A 7 7.18 12.84 6.14
N HIS A 8 7.53 11.55 6.25
CA HIS A 8 6.96 10.51 5.41
C HIS A 8 5.51 10.25 5.82
N ARG A 9 4.61 11.19 5.49
CA ARG A 9 3.18 10.89 5.36
C ARG A 9 3.04 9.93 4.18
N PHE A 10 2.33 8.81 4.38
CA PHE A 10 1.57 8.20 3.28
C PHE A 10 0.90 9.35 2.52
N PRO A 11 0.95 9.39 1.16
CA PRO A 11 0.44 10.54 0.43
C PRO A 11 -0.96 10.84 0.96
N ALA A 12 -1.10 12.02 1.56
CA ALA A 12 -2.34 12.49 2.11
C ALA A 12 -3.30 12.49 0.92
N TRP A 13 -4.20 11.52 0.90
CA TRP A 13 -5.37 11.50 0.04
C TRP A 13 -5.88 12.92 -0.08
N ARG A 14 -5.86 13.52 -1.27
CA ARG A 14 -6.45 14.85 -1.42
C ARG A 14 -7.94 14.72 -1.10
N ARG A 15 -8.54 15.74 -0.50
CA ARG A 15 -9.99 15.74 -0.25
C ARG A 15 -10.76 15.49 -1.56
N GLU A 16 -10.19 15.92 -2.68
CA GLU A 16 -10.67 15.65 -4.04
C GLU A 16 -10.67 14.15 -4.39
N ASP A 17 -9.65 13.38 -3.99
CA ASP A 17 -9.60 11.91 -4.18
C ASP A 17 -10.70 11.21 -3.38
N LEU A 18 -10.96 11.68 -2.16
CA LEU A 18 -12.03 11.17 -1.29
C LEU A 18 -13.42 11.60 -1.79
N GLN A 19 -13.55 12.80 -2.37
CA GLN A 19 -14.78 13.28 -3.00
C GLN A 19 -15.07 12.56 -4.33
N LEU A 20 -14.04 12.21 -5.11
CA LEU A 20 -14.12 11.35 -6.29
C LEU A 20 -14.60 9.94 -5.90
N LEU A 21 -14.09 9.38 -4.80
CA LEU A 21 -14.54 8.11 -4.24
C LEU A 21 -15.99 8.16 -3.71
N ALA A 22 -16.41 9.27 -3.10
CA ALA A 22 -17.78 9.46 -2.60
C ALA A 22 -18.79 9.66 -3.75
N ARG A 23 -18.42 10.43 -4.80
CA ARG A 23 -19.22 10.62 -6.03
C ARG A 23 -19.30 9.35 -6.88
N SER A 24 -18.32 8.46 -6.78
CA SER A 24 -18.27 7.17 -7.48
C SER A 24 -19.32 6.16 -7.04
N SER A 25 -20.03 6.38 -5.92
CA SER A 25 -21.14 5.52 -5.50
C SER A 25 -22.32 5.55 -6.47
N ARG A 26 -22.51 6.64 -7.25
CA ARG A 26 -23.59 6.78 -8.24
C ARG A 26 -23.24 6.39 -9.66
N ILE A 27 -21.97 6.49 -10.08
CA ILE A 27 -21.58 6.28 -11.49
C ILE A 27 -21.18 4.82 -11.75
N LEU A 28 -20.62 4.11 -10.76
CA LEU A 28 -20.43 2.64 -10.83
C LEU A 28 -21.73 1.85 -10.54
N ALA A 29 -22.79 2.55 -10.11
CA ALA A 29 -24.12 2.01 -9.86
C ALA A 29 -25.07 2.14 -11.07
N ARG A 30 -24.61 2.75 -12.18
CA ARG A 30 -25.38 2.86 -13.44
C ARG A 30 -25.33 1.61 -14.34
N GLU A 31 -24.79 0.51 -13.82
CA GLU A 31 -25.13 -0.80 -14.34
C GLU A 31 -26.20 -1.34 -13.41
N ASP A 32 -27.45 -1.34 -13.88
CA ASP A 32 -28.49 -2.21 -13.34
C ASP A 32 -27.87 -3.59 -13.14
N PRO A 33 -28.08 -4.25 -11.98
CA PRO A 33 -27.49 -5.56 -11.73
C PRO A 33 -27.95 -6.50 -12.86
N PRO A 34 -27.05 -7.00 -13.71
CA PRO A 34 -27.47 -7.90 -14.78
C PRO A 34 -28.07 -9.14 -14.12
N PRO A 35 -29.27 -9.57 -14.54
CA PRO A 35 -29.89 -10.77 -14.01
C PRO A 35 -29.00 -11.93 -14.46
N TYR A 36 -28.19 -12.47 -13.55
CA TYR A 36 -27.17 -13.48 -13.86
C TYR A 36 -26.16 -13.04 -14.94
N GLY A 37 -25.20 -12.17 -14.60
CA GLY A 37 -24.23 -11.63 -15.55
C GLY A 37 -22.82 -11.49 -14.98
N LYS A 38 -21.82 -11.68 -15.85
CA LYS A 38 -20.37 -11.73 -15.56
C LYS A 38 -19.93 -10.67 -14.51
N PRO A 39 -19.03 -11.03 -13.58
CA PRO A 39 -18.59 -10.11 -12.51
C PRO A 39 -17.98 -8.83 -13.07
N LYS A 40 -18.38 -7.68 -12.48
CA LYS A 40 -17.84 -6.36 -12.81
C LYS A 40 -16.31 -6.38 -12.71
N LEU A 41 -15.63 -5.58 -13.52
CA LEU A 41 -14.15 -5.62 -13.62
C LEU A 41 -13.45 -5.47 -12.26
N ILE A 42 -13.95 -4.58 -11.40
CA ILE A 42 -13.40 -4.38 -10.06
C ILE A 42 -13.60 -5.60 -9.17
N ASP A 43 -14.70 -6.34 -9.34
CA ASP A 43 -14.94 -7.55 -8.57
C ASP A 43 -14.06 -8.69 -9.05
N ARG A 44 -13.81 -8.81 -10.37
CA ARG A 44 -12.78 -9.71 -10.91
C ARG A 44 -11.38 -9.36 -10.39
N LEU A 45 -11.03 -8.08 -10.34
CA LEU A 45 -9.76 -7.63 -9.76
C LEU A 45 -9.62 -8.03 -8.29
N ARG A 46 -10.68 -7.85 -7.48
CA ARG A 46 -10.69 -8.27 -6.07
C ARG A 46 -10.59 -9.79 -5.93
N GLN A 47 -11.32 -10.54 -6.76
CA GLN A 47 -11.26 -12.01 -6.76
C GLN A 47 -9.84 -12.49 -7.06
N GLU A 48 -9.20 -11.99 -8.12
CA GLU A 48 -7.81 -12.33 -8.45
C GLU A 48 -6.82 -11.97 -7.34
N LEU A 49 -6.97 -10.80 -6.72
CA LEU A 49 -6.10 -10.38 -5.62
C LEU A 49 -6.24 -11.29 -4.40
N ARG A 50 -7.48 -11.68 -4.06
CA ARG A 50 -7.76 -12.58 -2.93
C ARG A 50 -7.33 -14.01 -3.21
N ALA A 51 -7.57 -14.52 -4.42
CA ALA A 51 -7.13 -15.85 -4.84
C ALA A 51 -5.60 -16.00 -4.75
N ARG A 52 -4.86 -14.92 -4.96
CA ARG A 52 -3.39 -14.86 -4.82
C ARG A 52 -2.92 -14.44 -3.43
N HIS A 53 -3.81 -14.46 -2.43
CA HIS A 53 -3.52 -14.15 -1.03
C HIS A 53 -2.90 -12.76 -0.78
N TYR A 54 -3.19 -11.77 -1.63
CA TYR A 54 -2.79 -10.39 -1.36
C TYR A 54 -3.52 -9.84 -0.12
N SER A 55 -2.83 -8.98 0.63
CA SER A 55 -3.41 -8.33 1.79
C SER A 55 -4.59 -7.43 1.39
N ARG A 56 -5.56 -7.25 2.29
CA ARG A 56 -6.67 -6.28 2.11
C ARG A 56 -6.18 -4.86 1.82
N ARG A 57 -5.05 -4.46 2.39
CA ARG A 57 -4.42 -3.16 2.13
C ARG A 57 -3.94 -3.05 0.69
N THR A 58 -3.36 -4.13 0.15
CA THR A 58 -2.94 -4.19 -1.27
C THR A 58 -4.16 -4.19 -2.19
N GLU A 59 -5.22 -4.93 -1.85
CA GLU A 59 -6.50 -4.91 -2.57
C GLU A 59 -7.05 -3.49 -2.71
N GLN A 60 -7.15 -2.76 -1.61
CA GLN A 60 -7.63 -1.37 -1.60
C GLN A 60 -6.74 -0.44 -2.44
N ALA A 61 -5.42 -0.56 -2.32
CA ALA A 61 -4.49 0.24 -3.09
C ALA A 61 -4.61 -0.02 -4.59
N TYR A 62 -4.74 -1.29 -5.01
CA TYR A 62 -4.84 -1.64 -6.42
C TYR A 62 -6.17 -1.18 -7.02
N VAL A 63 -7.28 -1.42 -6.32
CA VAL A 63 -8.61 -0.95 -6.74
C VAL A 63 -8.61 0.57 -6.91
N LEU A 64 -7.95 1.31 -6.01
CA LEU A 64 -7.82 2.75 -6.15
C LEU A 64 -7.06 3.14 -7.42
N TRP A 65 -5.86 2.60 -7.62
CA TRP A 65 -5.02 2.98 -8.75
C TRP A 65 -5.70 2.69 -10.08
N VAL A 66 -6.40 1.56 -10.17
CA VAL A 66 -7.21 1.19 -11.32
C VAL A 66 -8.34 2.19 -11.55
N LYS A 67 -9.07 2.59 -10.50
CA LYS A 67 -10.11 3.63 -10.62
C LYS A 67 -9.54 4.97 -11.10
N ARG A 68 -8.42 5.42 -10.51
CA ARG A 68 -7.76 6.67 -10.90
C ARG A 68 -7.34 6.66 -12.36
N PHE A 69 -6.80 5.54 -12.82
CA PHE A 69 -6.45 5.34 -14.23
C PHE A 69 -7.67 5.47 -15.15
N PHE A 70 -8.80 4.84 -14.82
CA PHE A 70 -10.03 4.99 -15.60
C PHE A 70 -10.55 6.42 -15.62
N PHE A 71 -10.54 7.12 -14.48
CA PHE A 71 -11.00 8.50 -14.42
C PHE A 71 -10.11 9.45 -15.23
N PHE A 72 -8.79 9.25 -15.19
CA PHE A 72 -7.85 10.04 -15.98
C PHE A 72 -8.12 9.95 -17.48
N HIS A 73 -8.55 8.78 -17.97
CA HIS A 73 -8.86 8.55 -19.38
C HIS A 73 -10.34 8.70 -19.74
N GLY A 74 -11.16 9.31 -18.88
CA GLY A 74 -12.57 9.56 -19.20
C GLY A 74 -13.46 8.31 -19.20
N VAL A 75 -13.12 7.29 -18.41
CA VAL A 75 -13.89 6.04 -18.26
C VAL A 75 -14.03 5.26 -19.57
N ARG A 76 -12.92 5.12 -20.30
CA ARG A 76 -12.83 4.27 -21.50
C ARG A 76 -12.70 2.79 -21.14
N HIS A 77 -13.05 1.92 -22.08
CA HIS A 77 -12.95 0.48 -21.88
C HIS A 77 -11.47 0.05 -21.83
N PRO A 78 -11.03 -0.75 -20.83
CA PRO A 78 -9.62 -1.09 -20.63
C PRO A 78 -8.98 -1.87 -21.79
N ASN A 79 -9.76 -2.51 -22.67
CA ASN A 79 -9.18 -3.17 -23.84
C ASN A 79 -8.63 -2.19 -24.90
N GLU A 80 -9.09 -0.94 -24.87
CA GLU A 80 -8.68 0.14 -25.78
C GLU A 80 -7.53 0.98 -25.22
N MET A 81 -7.10 0.70 -23.99
CA MET A 81 -6.08 1.46 -23.29
C MET A 81 -4.97 0.52 -22.90
N VAL A 82 -3.75 0.74 -23.37
CA VAL A 82 -2.66 -0.22 -23.14
C VAL A 82 -1.39 0.56 -22.81
N GLU A 83 -0.28 0.33 -23.50
CA GLU A 83 1.00 0.97 -23.22
C GLU A 83 0.94 2.51 -23.28
N PRO A 84 0.34 3.16 -24.31
CA PRO A 84 0.31 4.61 -24.41
C PRO A 84 -0.45 5.27 -23.25
N GLU A 85 -1.60 4.69 -22.88
CA GLU A 85 -2.44 5.20 -21.81
C GLU A 85 -1.83 4.99 -20.43
N ILE A 86 -1.18 3.84 -20.21
CA ILE A 86 -0.42 3.59 -18.99
C ILE A 86 0.70 4.62 -18.87
N ASN A 87 1.45 4.88 -19.93
CA ASN A 87 2.53 5.87 -19.94
C ASN A 87 2.04 7.30 -19.73
N ALA A 88 0.94 7.69 -20.38
CA ALA A 88 0.34 9.00 -20.19
C ALA A 88 -0.08 9.21 -18.73
N PHE A 89 -0.71 8.20 -18.12
CA PHE A 89 -1.11 8.26 -16.72
C PHE A 89 0.10 8.33 -15.76
N LEU A 90 1.11 7.47 -15.94
CA LEU A 90 2.29 7.46 -15.07
C LEU A 90 3.14 8.74 -15.22
N THR A 91 3.18 9.33 -16.42
CA THR A 91 3.81 10.64 -16.67
C THR A 91 3.03 11.76 -16.01
N HIS A 92 1.69 11.74 -16.09
CA HIS A 92 0.86 12.70 -15.37
C HIS A 92 1.12 12.66 -13.86
N LEU A 93 1.18 11.45 -13.28
CA LEU A 93 1.49 11.28 -11.86
C LEU A 93 2.86 11.87 -11.49
N ALA A 94 3.88 11.67 -12.32
CA ALA A 94 5.24 12.16 -12.05
C ALA A 94 5.39 13.68 -12.24
N VAL A 95 4.84 14.21 -13.34
CA VAL A 95 5.11 15.60 -13.78
C VAL A 95 4.08 16.58 -13.26
N LYS A 96 2.79 16.20 -13.21
CA LYS A 96 1.70 17.10 -12.77
C LYS A 96 1.35 16.91 -11.31
N GLU A 97 1.33 15.66 -10.82
CA GLU A 97 1.05 15.39 -9.42
C GLU A 97 2.29 15.30 -8.53
N HIS A 98 3.49 15.32 -9.10
CA HIS A 98 4.77 15.23 -8.39
C HIS A 98 4.83 14.06 -7.39
N VAL A 99 4.23 12.92 -7.73
CA VAL A 99 4.21 11.78 -6.82
C VAL A 99 5.60 11.18 -6.65
N THR A 100 5.85 10.59 -5.48
CA THR A 100 7.11 9.88 -5.24
C THR A 100 7.26 8.66 -6.15
N ALA A 101 8.50 8.26 -6.41
CA ALA A 101 8.86 7.00 -7.06
C ALA A 101 8.10 5.77 -6.52
N SER A 102 7.96 5.68 -5.19
CA SER A 102 7.29 4.54 -4.55
C SER A 102 5.79 4.55 -4.80
N THR A 103 5.20 5.73 -4.98
CA THR A 103 3.79 5.90 -5.31
C THR A 103 3.54 5.52 -6.77
N GLN A 104 4.39 6.02 -7.69
CA GLN A 104 4.33 5.69 -9.11
C GLN A 104 4.50 4.17 -9.35
N ASN A 105 5.46 3.53 -8.66
CA ASN A 105 5.65 2.08 -8.75
C ASN A 105 4.46 1.27 -8.23
N GLN A 106 3.73 1.76 -7.21
CA GLN A 106 2.49 1.11 -6.77
C GLN A 106 1.38 1.22 -7.81
N ALA A 107 1.25 2.38 -8.46
CA ALA A 107 0.31 2.57 -9.56
C ALA A 107 0.64 1.62 -10.73
N LEU A 108 1.90 1.60 -11.16
CA LEU A 108 2.37 0.70 -12.22
C LEU A 108 2.11 -0.77 -11.86
N ALA A 109 2.44 -1.21 -10.65
CA ALA A 109 2.21 -2.59 -10.22
C ALA A 109 0.73 -2.97 -10.26
N ALA A 110 -0.18 -2.06 -9.85
CA ALA A 110 -1.61 -2.29 -9.92
C ALA A 110 -2.12 -2.40 -11.36
N LEU A 111 -1.61 -1.58 -12.29
CA LEU A 111 -1.97 -1.64 -13.70
C LEU A 111 -1.43 -2.92 -14.35
N LEU A 112 -0.15 -3.24 -14.16
CA LEU A 112 0.43 -4.49 -14.64
C LEU A 112 -0.37 -5.72 -14.15
N PHE A 113 -0.79 -5.70 -12.89
CA PHE A 113 -1.63 -6.76 -12.33
C PHE A 113 -2.99 -6.85 -13.03
N LEU A 114 -3.67 -5.70 -13.24
CA LEU A 114 -4.95 -5.65 -13.94
C LEU A 114 -4.85 -6.29 -15.33
N TYR A 115 -3.90 -5.85 -16.16
CA TYR A 115 -3.79 -6.34 -17.54
C TYR A 115 -3.39 -7.82 -17.59
N ARG A 116 -2.39 -8.22 -16.79
CA ARG A 116 -1.88 -9.59 -16.81
C ARG A 116 -2.88 -10.60 -16.27
N HIS A 117 -3.49 -10.32 -15.12
CA HIS A 117 -4.24 -11.32 -14.36
C HIS A 117 -5.75 -11.19 -14.49
N VAL A 118 -6.27 -10.00 -14.78
CA VAL A 118 -7.72 -9.78 -14.91
C VAL A 118 -8.16 -9.74 -16.37
N LEU A 119 -7.35 -9.12 -17.24
CA LEU A 119 -7.64 -8.98 -18.67
C LEU A 119 -6.93 -10.02 -19.55
N GLY A 120 -5.99 -10.79 -18.98
CA GLY A 120 -5.25 -11.82 -19.71
C GLY A 120 -4.35 -11.28 -20.83
N ARG A 121 -3.99 -10.00 -20.77
CA ARG A 121 -3.18 -9.32 -21.79
C ARG A 121 -1.77 -9.09 -21.27
N GLN A 122 -0.78 -9.51 -22.04
CA GLN A 122 0.60 -9.11 -21.78
C GLN A 122 0.78 -7.67 -22.25
N ILE A 123 1.26 -6.81 -21.35
CA ILE A 123 1.71 -5.47 -21.70
C ILE A 123 3.12 -5.62 -22.26
N GLY A 124 3.35 -5.02 -23.42
CA GLY A 124 4.66 -4.95 -24.05
C GLY A 124 5.61 -3.98 -23.33
N ASP A 125 6.54 -3.42 -24.08
CA ASP A 125 7.44 -2.41 -23.54
C ASP A 125 6.68 -1.10 -23.27
N LEU A 126 6.79 -0.61 -22.04
CA LEU A 126 6.27 0.70 -21.65
C LEU A 126 7.26 1.82 -21.99
N GLY A 127 8.37 1.52 -22.67
CA GLY A 127 9.41 2.49 -23.02
C GLY A 127 10.04 3.12 -21.78
N GLU A 128 10.65 4.30 -21.96
CA GLU A 128 11.18 5.09 -20.84
C GLU A 128 10.05 5.73 -20.01
N VAL A 129 9.34 4.92 -19.24
CA VAL A 129 8.60 5.43 -18.09
C VAL A 129 9.62 6.21 -17.25
N ILE A 130 9.42 7.52 -17.11
CA ILE A 130 10.21 8.38 -16.23
C ILE A 130 9.97 7.89 -14.80
N ARG A 131 10.73 6.86 -14.41
CA ARG A 131 10.76 6.32 -13.06
C ARG A 131 11.56 7.32 -12.25
N ALA A 132 10.89 8.01 -11.33
CA ALA A 132 11.61 8.77 -10.32
C ALA A 132 12.58 7.81 -9.61
N ARG A 133 13.89 8.06 -9.68
CA ARG A 133 14.89 7.22 -9.02
C ARG A 133 14.81 7.51 -7.53
N LYS A 134 14.52 6.49 -6.72
CA LYS A 134 14.44 6.63 -5.26
C LYS A 134 15.84 6.93 -4.71
N PRO A 135 16.09 8.08 -4.04
CA PRO A 135 17.30 8.24 -3.26
C PRO A 135 17.27 7.22 -2.12
N ARG A 136 18.32 6.41 -1.98
CA ARG A 136 18.48 5.54 -0.80
C ARG A 136 18.73 6.44 0.40
N ARG A 137 17.70 6.67 1.22
CA ARG A 137 17.87 7.30 2.53
C ARG A 137 18.53 6.26 3.44
N LEU A 138 19.69 6.61 3.98
CA LEU A 138 20.28 5.87 5.08
C LEU A 138 19.28 5.91 6.26
N PRO A 139 19.04 4.79 6.95
CA PRO A 139 18.18 4.80 8.13
C PRO A 139 18.80 5.76 9.16
N VAL A 140 18.07 6.82 9.50
CA VAL A 140 18.43 7.69 10.62
C VAL A 140 18.03 6.94 11.89
N VAL A 141 19.02 6.51 12.65
CA VAL A 141 18.81 5.85 13.94
C VAL A 141 18.89 6.92 15.02
N LEU A 142 17.89 6.98 15.90
CA LEU A 142 17.91 7.89 17.05
C LEU A 142 18.96 7.41 18.05
N PRO A 143 19.83 8.30 18.58
CA PRO A 143 20.72 7.97 19.69
C PRO A 143 19.92 7.63 20.94
N ARG A 144 20.53 6.86 21.85
CA ARG A 144 19.85 6.35 23.07
C ARG A 144 19.23 7.46 23.92
N ASP A 145 19.86 8.62 24.00
CA ASP A 145 19.36 9.74 24.81
C ASP A 145 18.13 10.40 24.19
N GLU A 146 18.06 10.50 22.87
CA GLU A 146 16.85 10.97 22.17
C GLU A 146 15.68 10.00 22.34
N VAL A 147 15.95 8.68 22.34
CA VAL A 147 14.92 7.67 22.61
C VAL A 147 14.40 7.79 24.03
N LYS A 148 15.30 7.94 25.03
CA LYS A 148 14.89 8.17 26.43
C LYS A 148 14.05 9.43 26.57
N ALA A 149 14.47 10.52 25.95
CA ALA A 149 13.72 11.77 25.94
C ALA A 149 12.33 11.61 25.29
N ALA A 150 12.24 10.89 24.17
CA ALA A 150 10.96 10.62 23.51
C ALA A 150 10.04 9.76 24.39
N LEU A 151 10.55 8.68 24.99
CA LEU A 151 9.77 7.81 25.89
C LEU A 151 9.29 8.56 27.13
N ALA A 152 10.05 9.50 27.68
CA ALA A 152 9.64 10.30 28.84
C ALA A 152 8.37 11.14 28.61
N HIS A 153 8.03 11.44 27.35
CA HIS A 153 6.82 12.18 26.99
C HIS A 153 5.60 11.28 26.70
N LEU A 154 5.79 9.96 26.62
CA LEU A 154 4.71 9.00 26.39
C LEU A 154 4.12 8.49 27.71
N ARG A 155 2.85 8.12 27.70
CA ARG A 155 2.14 7.56 28.86
C ARG A 155 1.33 6.33 28.47
N CYS A 156 1.03 5.49 29.47
CA CYS A 156 0.11 4.36 29.39
C CYS A 156 0.42 3.42 28.19
N GLU A 157 -0.58 3.14 27.35
CA GLU A 157 -0.46 2.18 26.25
C GLU A 157 0.58 2.62 25.22
N LYS A 158 0.66 3.92 24.94
CA LYS A 158 1.63 4.46 23.97
C LYS A 158 3.06 4.28 24.45
N TRP A 159 3.29 4.47 25.76
CA TRP A 159 4.60 4.23 26.37
C TRP A 159 4.97 2.75 26.27
N LEU A 160 4.06 1.85 26.68
CA LEU A 160 4.28 0.41 26.61
C LEU A 160 4.58 -0.05 25.18
N MET A 161 3.76 0.38 24.21
CA MET A 161 3.96 0.04 22.80
C MET A 161 5.29 0.55 22.26
N ALA A 162 5.67 1.80 22.55
CA ALA A 162 6.94 2.36 22.11
C ALA A 162 8.13 1.64 22.74
N SER A 163 8.06 1.31 24.03
CA SER A 163 9.07 0.54 24.76
C SER A 163 9.21 -0.88 24.20
N LEU A 164 8.11 -1.57 23.89
CA LEU A 164 8.14 -2.90 23.27
C LEU A 164 8.72 -2.87 21.86
N MET A 165 8.33 -1.89 21.05
CA MET A 165 8.87 -1.71 19.70
C MET A 165 10.36 -1.40 19.71
N TYR A 166 10.83 -0.58 20.65
CA TYR A 166 12.25 -0.24 20.79
C TYR A 166 13.06 -1.40 21.38
N GLY A 167 12.57 -2.02 22.46
CA GLY A 167 13.29 -3.05 23.21
C GLY A 167 13.34 -4.41 22.52
N ALA A 168 12.25 -4.83 21.88
CA ALA A 168 12.15 -6.11 21.18
C ALA A 168 12.21 -5.98 19.65
N GLY A 169 12.39 -4.77 19.12
CA GLY A 169 12.51 -4.53 17.67
C GLY A 169 11.22 -4.79 16.88
N LEU A 170 10.06 -4.80 17.54
CA LEU A 170 8.77 -5.10 16.91
C LEU A 170 8.38 -4.04 15.89
N ARG A 171 7.90 -4.46 14.73
CA ARG A 171 7.21 -3.55 13.80
C ARG A 171 5.86 -3.15 14.40
N LEU A 172 5.37 -1.97 14.01
CA LEU A 172 4.08 -1.44 14.50
C LEU A 172 2.94 -2.46 14.43
N MET A 173 2.82 -3.18 13.30
CA MET A 173 1.75 -4.16 13.13
C MET A 173 1.97 -5.46 13.91
N GLU A 174 3.22 -5.79 14.26
CA GLU A 174 3.55 -6.93 15.13
C GLU A 174 3.17 -6.58 16.57
N CYS A 175 3.54 -5.38 17.04
CA CYS A 175 3.14 -4.86 18.35
C CYS A 175 1.61 -4.74 18.50
N LEU A 176 0.91 -4.25 17.49
CA LEU A 176 -0.55 -4.09 17.52
C LEU A 176 -1.33 -5.41 17.47
N ARG A 177 -0.70 -6.52 17.05
CA ARG A 177 -1.33 -7.85 16.94
C ARG A 177 -0.88 -8.80 18.04
N LEU A 178 -0.02 -8.33 18.94
CA LEU A 178 0.49 -9.11 20.05
C LEU A 178 -0.67 -9.54 20.95
N ARG A 179 -0.69 -10.80 21.35
CA ARG A 179 -1.67 -11.34 22.30
C ARG A 179 -0.97 -11.66 23.62
N VAL A 180 -1.74 -11.71 24.70
CA VAL A 180 -1.21 -12.04 26.04
C VAL A 180 -0.46 -13.39 26.03
N GLN A 181 -0.98 -14.37 25.29
CA GLN A 181 -0.35 -15.69 25.12
C GLN A 181 1.00 -15.69 24.37
N ASP A 182 1.40 -14.57 23.77
CA ASP A 182 2.67 -14.45 23.05
C ASP A 182 3.83 -14.02 23.95
N ILE A 183 3.54 -13.67 25.19
CA ILE A 183 4.51 -13.15 26.14
C ILE A 183 4.85 -14.26 27.12
N ASP A 184 6.07 -14.76 27.04
CA ASP A 184 6.63 -15.67 28.03
C ASP A 184 7.47 -14.87 29.02
N PHE A 185 6.90 -14.58 30.20
CA PHE A 185 7.59 -13.86 31.27
C PHE A 185 8.68 -14.68 31.94
N SER A 186 8.63 -16.02 31.86
CA SER A 186 9.67 -16.88 32.42
C SER A 186 10.93 -16.87 31.55
N ARG A 187 10.75 -16.79 30.23
CA ARG A 187 11.85 -16.76 29.24
C ARG A 187 12.23 -15.35 28.80
N ASN A 188 11.44 -14.33 29.15
CA ASN A 188 11.55 -12.96 28.63
C ASN A 188 11.47 -12.92 27.09
N GLU A 189 10.59 -13.74 26.52
CA GLU A 189 10.46 -13.90 25.07
C GLU A 189 9.09 -13.40 24.58
N ILE A 190 9.08 -12.91 23.34
CA ILE A 190 7.87 -12.46 22.66
C ILE A 190 7.73 -13.22 21.33
N LEU A 191 6.68 -14.01 21.20
CA LEU A 191 6.37 -14.77 20.00
C LEU A 191 5.70 -13.87 18.94
N VAL A 192 6.41 -13.57 17.85
CA VAL A 192 5.88 -12.75 16.75
C VAL A 192 5.21 -13.61 15.68
N ARG A 193 3.88 -13.46 15.54
CA ARG A 193 3.12 -14.15 14.49
C ARG A 193 3.02 -13.36 13.19
N GLY A 194 3.36 -13.99 12.07
CA GLY A 194 3.08 -13.46 10.73
C GLY A 194 4.03 -12.36 10.23
N GLY A 195 5.29 -12.40 10.67
CA GLY A 195 6.36 -11.62 10.04
C GLY A 195 6.45 -11.91 8.54
N LYS A 196 6.80 -10.90 7.73
CA LYS A 196 6.97 -11.08 6.28
C LYS A 196 8.10 -12.09 6.03
N GLY A 197 7.73 -13.32 5.64
CA GLY A 197 8.60 -14.49 5.64
C GLY A 197 8.30 -15.34 6.88
N ALA A 198 7.25 -16.16 6.80
CA ALA A 198 6.85 -17.05 7.88
C ALA A 198 7.97 -18.07 8.17
N ARG A 199 8.84 -17.74 9.13
CA ARG A 199 9.55 -18.70 9.95
C ARG A 199 9.27 -18.34 11.39
N SER A 200 8.48 -19.18 12.03
CA SER A 200 8.47 -19.26 13.48
C SER A 200 9.79 -19.94 13.89
N PRO A 201 10.55 -19.42 14.88
CA PRO A 201 11.73 -20.13 15.37
C PRO A 201 11.46 -21.42 16.14
N VAL A 202 10.23 -21.96 16.11
CA VAL A 202 9.76 -23.07 16.96
C VAL A 202 9.33 -24.32 16.17
N ASP A 203 9.71 -24.42 14.89
CA ASP A 203 9.46 -25.63 14.08
C ASP A 203 10.67 -26.59 14.01
N ASP A 204 11.77 -26.31 14.70
CA ASP A 204 12.87 -27.26 14.87
C ASP A 204 12.91 -27.70 16.34
N LEU A 205 12.44 -28.94 16.55
CA LEU A 205 12.49 -29.71 17.80
C LEU A 205 13.89 -29.78 18.41
#